data_AF-A0A0F9AMZ5-F1
#
_entry.id   AF-A0A0F9AMZ5-F1
#
_cell.length_a   1.000
_cell.length_b   1.000
_cell.length_c   1.000
_cell.angle_alpha   90.00
_cell.angle_beta   90.00
_cell.angle_gamma   90.00
#
_symmetry.space_group_name_H-M   'P 1'
#
loop_
_entity.id
_entity.type
_entity.pdbx_description
1 polymer ?
#
loop_
_entity_poly.entity_id
_entity_poly.type
_entity_poly.pdbx_seq_one_letter_code
_entity_poly.pdbx_strand_id
1 'polypeptide(L)' 'MLCNVFNVHRSSYKYWAIRDTTPTPEQIRLEAEVRAIHAMSGGSAGSRTIAAIATNNDFELSRYRAAKLMVKLKLESC' A
#
# COMPACT_ATOMS: atom_id res chain seq x y z
N MET A 1 12.03 -21.69 23.79
CA MET A 1 11.86 -20.83 24.97
C MET A 1 11.23 -19.48 24.61
N LEU A 2 11.75 -18.74 23.63
CA LEU A 2 11.30 -17.38 23.30
C LEU A 2 9.80 -17.22 23.00
N CYS A 3 9.21 -18.07 22.13
CA CYS A 3 7.78 -17.99 21.79
C CYS A 3 6.86 -18.16 23.02
N ASN A 4 7.24 -19.01 23.98
CA ASN A 4 6.46 -19.22 25.20
C ASN A 4 6.55 -18.01 26.15
N VAL A 5 7.70 -17.34 26.21
CA VAL A 5 7.89 -16.13 27.04
C VAL A 5 7.02 -14.97 26.55
N PHE A 6 6.89 -14.82 25.23
CA PHE A 6 6.06 -13.77 24.62
C PHE A 6 4.61 -14.18 24.34
N ASN A 7 4.18 -15.36 24.82
CA ASN A 7 2.84 -15.91 24.58
C ASN A 7 2.44 -15.97 23.09
N VAL A 8 3.41 -16.23 22.20
CA VAL A 8 3.18 -16.38 20.75
C VAL A 8 3.23 -17.87 20.38
N HIS A 9 2.26 -18.33 19.61
CA HIS A 9 2.28 -19.71 19.14
C HIS A 9 3.43 -19.95 18.14
N ARG A 10 4.14 -21.08 18.26
CA ARG A 10 5.31 -21.37 17.41
C ARG A 10 4.97 -21.38 15.91
N SER A 11 3.77 -21.83 15.54
CA SER A 11 3.34 -21.82 14.13
C SER A 11 3.13 -20.40 13.59
N SER A 12 2.53 -19.51 14.39
CA SER A 12 2.34 -18.09 14.03
C SER A 12 3.68 -17.39 13.86
N TYR A 13 4.62 -17.61 14.78
CA TYR A 13 5.97 -17.07 14.66
C TYR A 13 6.69 -17.59 13.41
N LYS A 14 6.63 -18.91 13.16
CA LYS A 14 7.24 -19.52 11.98
C LYS A 14 6.65 -18.94 10.69
N TYR A 15 5.33 -18.82 10.59
CA TYR A 15 4.66 -18.22 9.44
C TYR A 15 5.08 -16.76 9.24
N TRP A 16 5.11 -15.96 10.30
CA TRP A 16 5.54 -14.57 10.25
C TRP A 16 7.00 -14.41 9.83
N ALA A 17 7.88 -15.30 10.28
CA ALA A 17 9.32 -15.25 10.03
C ALA A 17 9.69 -15.66 8.60
N ILE A 18 8.94 -16.60 7.99
CA ILE A 18 9.19 -17.06 6.61
C ILE A 18 8.41 -16.26 5.56
N ARG A 19 7.51 -15.35 5.98
CA ARG A 19 6.68 -14.61 5.03
C ARG A 19 7.56 -13.74 4.15
N ASP A 20 7.36 -13.83 2.84
CA ASP A 20 7.98 -12.89 1.91
C ASP A 20 7.29 -11.52 2.03
N THR A 21 8.07 -10.48 2.31
CA THR A 21 7.61 -9.09 2.36
C THR A 21 8.04 -8.29 1.14
N THR A 22 8.68 -8.93 0.17
CA THR A 22 9.15 -8.29 -1.05
C THR A 22 7.94 -7.81 -1.87
N PRO A 23 7.89 -6.53 -2.26
CA PRO A 23 6.79 -6.02 -3.06
C PRO A 23 6.80 -6.68 -4.44
N THR A 24 5.61 -7.04 -4.93
CA THR A 24 5.49 -7.56 -6.30
C THR A 24 5.73 -6.46 -7.33
N PRO A 25 6.18 -6.77 -8.56
CA PRO A 25 6.36 -5.76 -9.61
C PRO A 25 5.10 -4.93 -9.88
N GLU A 26 3.92 -5.54 -9.79
CA GLU A 26 2.64 -4.85 -9.92
C GLU A 26 2.39 -3.84 -8.80
N GLN A 27 2.75 -4.18 -7.55
CA GLN A 27 2.65 -3.25 -6.43
C GLN A 27 3.58 -2.05 -6.63
N ILE A 28 4.79 -2.28 -7.13
CA ILE A 28 5.75 -1.19 -7.42
C ILE A 28 5.18 -0.26 -8.49
N ARG A 29 4.61 -0.81 -9.57
CA ARG A 29 3.97 -0.04 -10.65
C ARG A 29 2.78 0.77 -10.11
N LEU A 30 1.92 0.15 -9.31
CA LEU A 30 0.79 0.83 -8.69
C LEU A 30 1.23 1.98 -7.77
N GLU A 31 2.27 1.79 -6.97
CA GLU A 31 2.81 2.86 -6.13
C GLU A 31 3.47 3.99 -6.91
N ALA A 32 4.11 3.67 -8.04
CA ALA A 32 4.65 4.67 -8.95
C ALA A 32 3.52 5.50 -9.59
N GLU A 33 2.45 4.84 -10.01
CA GLU A 33 1.27 5.48 -10.60
C GLU A 33 0.59 6.43 -9.60
N VAL A 34 0.36 5.99 -8.36
CA VAL A 34 -0.21 6.84 -7.30
C VAL A 34 0.64 8.08 -7.05
N ARG A 35 1.97 7.94 -7.05
CA ARG A 35 2.90 9.08 -6.94
C ARG A 35 2.80 10.02 -8.13
N ALA A 36 2.73 9.48 -9.35
CA ALA A 36 2.60 10.27 -10.56
C ALA A 36 1.29 11.09 -10.55
N ILE A 37 0.16 10.47 -10.22
CA ILE A 37 -1.15 11.14 -10.15
C ILE A 37 -1.13 12.27 -9.11
N HIS A 38 -0.60 12.01 -7.92
CA HIS A 38 -0.50 13.03 -6.86
C HIS A 38 0.39 14.19 -7.30
N ALA A 39 1.55 13.91 -7.91
CA ALA A 39 2.44 14.94 -8.45
C ALA A 39 1.80 15.75 -9.59
N MET A 40 1.10 15.11 -10.53
CA MET A 40 0.38 15.79 -11.62
C MET A 40 -0.68 16.77 -11.11
N SER A 41 -1.30 16.45 -9.97
CA SER A 41 -2.28 17.33 -9.32
C SER A 41 -1.68 18.47 -8.49
N GLY A 42 -0.35 18.60 -8.43
CA GLY A 42 0.33 19.53 -7.53
C GLY A 42 0.16 19.18 -6.05
N GLY A 43 -0.13 17.91 -5.73
CA GLY A 43 -0.34 17.42 -4.37
C GLY A 43 -1.75 17.59 -3.81
N SER A 44 -2.71 18.08 -4.61
CA SER A 44 -4.11 18.28 -4.18
C SER A 44 -4.98 17.01 -4.32
N ALA A 45 -4.58 16.04 -5.13
CA ALA A 45 -5.40 14.85 -5.38
C ALA A 45 -5.55 13.98 -4.13
N GLY A 46 -6.77 13.93 -3.61
CA GLY A 46 -7.14 13.00 -2.54
C GLY A 46 -7.40 11.58 -3.04
N SER A 47 -7.63 10.67 -2.09
CA SER A 47 -7.83 9.23 -2.34
C SER A 47 -8.94 8.90 -3.35
N ARG A 48 -10.00 9.70 -3.45
CA ARG A 48 -11.08 9.50 -4.43
C ARG A 48 -10.61 9.81 -5.85
N THR A 49 -9.93 10.93 -6.03
CA THR A 49 -9.39 11.37 -7.32
C THR A 49 -8.31 10.40 -7.80
N ILE A 50 -7.39 10.00 -6.91
CA ILE A 50 -6.36 9.01 -7.22
C ILE A 50 -6.97 7.67 -7.62
N ALA A 51 -7.98 7.18 -6.87
CA ALA A 51 -8.66 5.94 -7.22
C ALA A 51 -9.33 6.00 -8.60
N ALA A 52 -10.00 7.11 -8.92
CA ALA A 52 -10.66 7.29 -10.20
C ALA A 52 -9.66 7.31 -11.36
N ILE A 53 -8.57 8.08 -11.23
CA ILE A 53 -7.55 8.19 -12.28
C ILE A 53 -6.79 6.86 -12.43
N ALA A 54 -6.39 6.22 -11.33
CA ALA A 54 -5.72 4.92 -11.38
C ALA A 54 -6.58 3.83 -12.02
N THR A 55 -7.89 3.83 -11.73
CA THR A 55 -8.83 2.86 -12.35
C THR A 55 -8.97 3.09 -13.85
N ASN A 56 -8.90 4.34 -14.32
CA ASN A 56 -8.86 4.65 -15.76
C ASN A 56 -7.54 4.19 -16.42
N ASN A 57 -6.47 4.08 -15.64
CA ASN A 57 -5.15 3.61 -16.09
C ASN A 57 -4.97 2.10 -15.86
N ASP A 58 -6.07 1.33 -15.91
CA ASP A 58 -6.12 -0.13 -15.74
C ASP A 58 -5.67 -0.66 -14.36
N PHE A 59 -5.54 0.20 -13.36
CA PHE A 59 -5.31 -0.20 -11.97
C PHE A 59 -6.62 -0.14 -11.18
N GLU A 60 -7.35 -1.26 -11.12
CA GLU A 60 -8.56 -1.37 -10.29
C GLU A 60 -8.26 -1.05 -8.81
N LEU A 61 -8.53 0.20 -8.42
CA LEU A 61 -8.13 0.76 -7.14
C LEU A 61 -9.34 1.38 -6.46
N SER A 62 -9.77 0.79 -5.35
CA SER A 62 -10.83 1.39 -4.53
C SER A 62 -10.32 2.61 -3.77
N ARG A 63 -11.24 3.53 -3.42
CA ARG A 63 -10.90 4.70 -2.58
C ARG A 63 -10.19 4.34 -1.27
N TYR A 64 -10.54 3.20 -0.66
CA TYR A 64 -9.96 2.76 0.61
C TYR A 64 -8.55 2.20 0.42
N ARG A 65 -8.31 1.47 -0.67
CA ARG A 65 -6.97 1.00 -1.05
C ARG A 65 -6.08 2.19 -1.44
N ALA A 66 -6.61 3.15 -2.19
CA ALA A 66 -5.92 4.39 -2.51
C ALA A 66 -5.53 5.16 -1.23
N ALA A 67 -6.45 5.34 -0.28
CA ALA A 67 -6.14 5.99 1.00
C ALA A 67 -5.02 5.27 1.78
N LYS A 68 -5.06 3.93 1.84
CA LYS A 68 -4.01 3.14 2.49
C LYS A 68 -2.66 3.28 1.78
N LEU A 69 -2.66 3.34 0.46
CA LEU A 69 -1.46 3.58 -0.34
C LEU A 69 -0.92 5.00 -0.12
N MET A 70 -1.78 6.03 -0.10
CA MET A 70 -1.35 7.40 0.21
C MET A 70 -0.65 7.48 1.57
N VAL A 71 -1.22 6.85 2.61
CA VAL A 71 -0.57 6.78 3.94
C VAL A 71 0.76 6.03 3.88
N LYS A 72 0.81 4.88 3.19
CA LYS A 72 2.05 4.11 3.00
C LYS A 72 3.15 4.95 2.31
N LEU A 73 2.75 5.76 1.35
CA LEU A 73 3.64 6.59 0.52
C LEU A 73 3.87 7.99 1.11
N LYS A 74 3.28 8.29 2.28
CA LYS A 74 3.33 9.61 2.95
C LYS A 74 2.85 10.76 2.04
N LEU A 75 1.80 10.51 1.26
CA LEU A 75 1.16 11.50 0.40
C LEU A 75 -0.04 12.07 1.13
N GLU A 76 -0.03 13.38 1.34
CA GLU A 76 -1.14 14.12 1.94
C GLU A 76 -1.78 14.99 0.86
N SER A 77 -3.11 15.07 0.87
CA SER A 77 -3.82 16.02 0.02
C SER A 77 -3.86 17.37 0.72
N CYS A 78 -3.51 18.43 -0.02
CA CYS A 78 -3.56 19.81 0.45
C CYS A 78 -5.00 20.28 0.73
#